data_AF-A0A7S3WK61-F1
#
_entry.id   AF-A0A7S3WK61-F1
#
_cell.length_a   1.000
_cell.length_b   1.000
_cell.length_c   1.000
_cell.angle_alpha   90.00
_cell.angle_beta   90.00
_cell.angle_gamma   90.00
#
_symmetry.space_group_name_H-M   'P 1'
#
loop_
_entity.id
_entity.type
_entity.pdbx_description
1 polymer ?
#
loop_
_entity_poly.entity_id
_entity_poly.type
_entity_poly.pdbx_seq_one_letter_code
_entity_poly.pdbx_strand_id
1 'polypeptide(L)'
;ALRPRAMETALLVFAAAPLLRTTRSRIGPERLSLARLERESAAVGGDEHVLVRDIYARFGVRLGDLPDFIEALQLPAGFRLRGRHVVSGEEAALITLRRFKSAGSATSLAWECGRSESAISEAHAAVVDHIHTAFSHLVDSRSFSSFAPLFPRFAAAFVAEGVPVPNLVGFVDGKLWETARPVRGQQMYYSGHKRCHGVKIQGLVFPNGIQPWPFGPV
;
A
#
# COMPACT_ATOMS: atom_id res chain seq x y z
N ALA A 1 -61.89 34.37 0.05
CA ALA A 1 -61.15 33.80 1.20
C ALA A 1 -60.46 32.51 0.74
N LEU A 2 -59.20 32.62 0.32
CA LEU A 2 -58.37 31.49 -0.11
C LEU A 2 -57.72 30.86 1.12
N ARG A 3 -58.03 29.59 1.41
CA ARG A 3 -57.35 28.82 2.45
C ARG A 3 -55.90 28.55 2.02
N PRO A 4 -54.90 28.65 2.91
CA PRO A 4 -53.55 28.19 2.60
C PRO A 4 -53.55 26.65 2.53
N ARG A 5 -53.09 26.10 1.40
CA ARG A 5 -52.76 24.67 1.29
C ARG A 5 -51.56 24.40 2.19
N ALA A 6 -51.71 23.48 3.15
CA ALA A 6 -50.60 22.90 3.86
C ALA A 6 -49.61 22.29 2.85
N MET A 7 -48.38 22.79 2.79
CA MET A 7 -47.29 22.07 2.16
C MET A 7 -46.94 20.90 3.07
N GLU A 8 -47.43 19.71 2.71
CA GLU A 8 -46.88 18.47 3.25
C GLU A 8 -45.40 18.40 2.88
N THR A 9 -44.55 18.46 3.90
CA THR A 9 -43.12 18.16 3.78
C THR A 9 -42.98 16.67 3.48
N ALA A 10 -43.02 16.29 2.21
CA ALA A 10 -42.71 14.93 1.79
C ALA A 10 -41.22 14.68 2.06
N LEU A 11 -40.93 13.80 3.02
CA LEU A 11 -39.60 13.25 3.26
C LEU A 11 -39.20 12.40 2.03
N LEU A 12 -38.52 13.03 1.07
CA LEU A 12 -37.92 12.35 -0.08
C LEU A 12 -36.66 11.60 0.37
N VAL A 13 -36.79 10.30 0.62
CA VAL A 13 -35.64 9.39 0.73
C VAL A 13 -35.14 9.12 -0.70
N PHE A 14 -34.29 10.01 -1.22
CA PHE A 14 -33.52 9.68 -2.43
C PHE A 14 -32.46 8.65 -2.04
N ALA A 15 -32.73 7.38 -2.37
CA ALA A 15 -31.70 6.35 -2.32
C ALA A 15 -30.61 6.72 -3.35
N ALA A 16 -29.40 7.07 -2.89
CA ALA A 16 -28.25 7.33 -3.76
C ALA A 16 -27.70 6.06 -4.48
N ALA A 17 -28.28 4.89 -4.18
CA ALA A 17 -27.87 3.59 -4.71
C ALA A 17 -27.89 3.46 -6.26
N PRO A 18 -28.79 4.11 -7.02
CA PRO A 18 -28.79 4.01 -8.49
C PRO A 18 -27.60 4.72 -9.14
N LEU A 19 -27.14 5.84 -8.59
CA LEU A 19 -26.06 6.65 -9.19
C LEU A 19 -24.71 5.93 -9.15
N LEU A 20 -24.42 5.23 -8.05
CA LEU A 20 -23.17 4.48 -7.88
C LEU A 20 -23.08 3.26 -8.82
N ARG A 21 -24.21 2.66 -9.23
CA ARG A 21 -24.22 1.53 -10.19
C ARG A 21 -23.79 1.92 -11.60
N THR A 22 -23.90 3.21 -11.96
CA THR A 22 -23.61 3.72 -13.31
C THR A 22 -22.27 4.41 -13.44
N THR A 23 -21.55 4.65 -12.33
CA THR A 23 -20.25 5.31 -12.35
C THR A 23 -19.20 4.38 -12.96
N ARG A 24 -18.94 4.55 -14.26
CA ARG A 24 -17.77 3.94 -14.91
C ARG A 24 -16.54 4.78 -14.58
N SER A 25 -15.50 4.15 -14.06
CA SER A 25 -14.20 4.79 -13.88
C SER A 25 -13.71 5.32 -15.22
N ARG A 26 -13.37 6.62 -15.28
CA ARG A 26 -12.69 7.15 -16.45
C ARG A 26 -11.28 6.60 -16.46
N ILE A 27 -10.95 5.83 -17.49
CA ILE A 27 -9.63 5.27 -17.70
C ILE A 27 -8.75 6.38 -18.28
N GLY A 28 -7.56 6.58 -17.71
CA GLY A 28 -6.63 7.57 -18.21
C GLY A 28 -6.06 7.19 -19.58
N PRO A 29 -5.57 8.18 -20.34
CA PRO A 29 -5.08 7.95 -21.69
C PRO A 29 -3.77 7.17 -21.74
N GLU A 30 -2.98 7.18 -20.67
CA GLU A 30 -1.63 6.60 -20.63
C GLU A 30 -1.46 5.61 -19.48
N ARG A 31 -0.75 4.51 -19.72
CA ARG A 31 -0.39 3.50 -18.71
C ARG A 31 0.75 3.98 -17.83
N LEU A 32 0.89 3.41 -16.63
CA LEU A 32 2.06 3.70 -15.79
C LEU A 32 3.31 3.04 -16.38
N SER A 33 4.39 3.79 -16.42
CA SER A 33 5.74 3.34 -16.76
C SER A 33 6.77 4.27 -16.11
N LEU A 34 8.00 3.80 -15.92
CA LEU A 34 9.10 4.62 -15.44
C LEU A 34 9.34 5.81 -16.36
N ALA A 35 9.38 5.56 -17.68
CA ALA A 35 9.54 6.60 -18.69
C ALA A 35 8.43 7.67 -18.60
N ARG A 36 7.20 7.29 -18.25
CA ARG A 36 6.12 8.26 -18.01
C ARG A 36 6.38 9.08 -16.75
N LEU A 37 6.76 8.45 -15.64
CA LEU A 37 7.04 9.16 -14.39
C LEU A 37 8.24 10.12 -14.52
N GLU A 38 9.27 9.72 -15.26
CA GLU A 38 10.41 10.58 -15.60
C GLU A 38 9.98 11.79 -16.44
N ARG A 39 9.13 11.59 -17.47
CA ARG A 39 8.59 12.69 -18.27
C ARG A 39 7.67 13.60 -17.46
N GLU A 40 6.79 13.06 -16.63
CA GLU A 40 5.94 13.82 -15.71
C GLU A 40 6.79 14.67 -14.76
N SER A 41 7.85 14.07 -14.19
CA SER A 41 8.80 14.75 -13.31
C SER A 41 9.54 15.88 -14.04
N ALA A 42 10.06 15.61 -15.25
CA ALA A 42 10.78 16.60 -16.05
C ALA A 42 9.88 17.77 -16.51
N ALA A 43 8.61 17.50 -16.84
CA ALA A 43 7.67 18.51 -17.33
C ALA A 43 7.23 19.52 -16.25
N VAL A 44 7.28 19.12 -14.97
CA VAL A 44 6.86 19.99 -13.86
C VAL A 44 7.89 21.10 -13.57
N GLY A 45 9.13 20.98 -14.06
CA GLY A 45 10.11 22.08 -14.12
C GLY A 45 10.43 22.77 -12.78
N GLY A 46 10.07 22.13 -11.66
CA GLY A 46 10.17 22.67 -10.31
C GLY A 46 11.46 22.27 -9.60
N ASP A 47 11.62 22.75 -8.37
CA ASP A 47 12.67 22.32 -7.45
C ASP A 47 12.71 20.79 -7.37
N GLU A 48 13.89 20.20 -7.59
CA GLU A 48 14.15 18.76 -7.54
C GLU A 48 13.59 18.14 -6.25
N HIS A 49 13.65 18.87 -5.14
CA HIS A 49 13.11 18.45 -3.85
C HIS A 49 11.58 18.27 -3.86
N VAL A 50 10.83 19.09 -4.60
CA VAL A 50 9.37 18.99 -4.69
C VAL A 50 8.96 17.78 -5.53
N LEU A 51 9.70 17.49 -6.61
CA LEU A 51 9.47 16.35 -7.50
C LEU A 51 9.72 15.02 -6.79
N VAL A 52 10.83 14.92 -6.07
CA VAL A 52 11.17 13.74 -5.25
C VAL A 52 10.07 13.49 -4.21
N ARG A 53 9.52 14.56 -3.62
CA ARG A 53 8.43 14.45 -2.64
C ARG A 53 7.11 13.98 -3.25
N ASP A 54 6.73 14.42 -4.45
CA ASP A 54 5.48 13.98 -5.09
C ASP A 54 5.53 12.49 -5.44
N ILE A 55 6.59 12.03 -6.11
CA ILE A 55 6.75 10.62 -6.47
C ILE A 55 6.82 9.75 -5.21
N TYR A 56 7.59 10.18 -4.20
CA TYR A 56 7.64 9.46 -2.93
C TYR A 56 6.28 9.44 -2.21
N ALA A 57 5.50 10.52 -2.27
CA ALA A 57 4.16 10.54 -1.71
C ALA A 57 3.21 9.55 -2.43
N ARG A 58 3.31 9.47 -3.77
CA ARG A 58 2.48 8.60 -4.61
C ARG A 58 2.84 7.12 -4.51
N PHE A 59 4.14 6.79 -4.46
CA PHE A 59 4.63 5.40 -4.58
C PHE A 59 5.41 4.90 -3.36
N GLY A 60 5.87 5.78 -2.47
CA GLY A 60 6.67 5.42 -1.29
C GLY A 60 8.13 5.08 -1.59
N VAL A 61 8.56 5.26 -2.85
CA VAL A 61 9.92 5.03 -3.33
C VAL A 61 10.35 6.26 -4.11
N ARG A 62 11.62 6.65 -4.02
CA ARG A 62 12.15 7.79 -4.78
C ARG A 62 12.24 7.42 -6.25
N LEU A 63 12.09 8.40 -7.15
CA LEU A 63 12.13 8.14 -8.60
C LEU A 63 13.41 7.42 -9.04
N GLY A 64 14.57 7.83 -8.52
CA GLY A 64 15.85 7.21 -8.84
C GLY A 64 16.04 5.79 -8.28
N ASP A 65 15.32 5.41 -7.23
CA ASP A 65 15.41 4.06 -6.63
C ASP A 65 14.37 3.10 -7.24
N LEU A 66 13.40 3.60 -8.01
CA LEU A 66 12.34 2.78 -8.59
C LEU A 66 12.86 1.69 -9.54
N PRO A 67 13.84 1.93 -10.43
CA PRO A 67 14.38 0.88 -11.29
C PRO A 67 14.97 -0.28 -10.49
N ASP A 68 15.85 0.01 -9.53
CA ASP A 68 16.49 -0.99 -8.67
C ASP A 68 15.45 -1.75 -7.84
N PHE A 69 14.43 -1.05 -7.33
CA PHE A 69 13.33 -1.66 -6.59
C PHE A 69 12.54 -2.65 -7.45
N ILE A 70 12.19 -2.27 -8.69
CA ILE A 70 11.43 -3.12 -9.62
C ILE A 70 12.26 -4.33 -10.04
N GLU A 71 13.56 -4.14 -10.29
CA GLU A 71 14.48 -5.22 -10.60
C GLU A 71 14.58 -6.22 -9.43
N ALA A 72 14.67 -5.74 -8.19
CA ALA A 72 14.74 -6.57 -6.99
C ALA A 72 13.50 -7.45 -6.78
N LEU A 73 12.33 -7.06 -7.32
CA LEU A 73 11.11 -7.89 -7.27
C LEU A 73 11.17 -9.11 -8.20
N GLN A 74 12.13 -9.15 -9.14
CA GLN A 74 12.34 -10.28 -10.07
C GLN A 74 11.04 -10.69 -10.79
N LEU A 75 10.26 -9.70 -11.22
CA LEU A 75 8.98 -9.94 -11.88
C LEU A 75 9.19 -10.52 -13.28
N PRO A 76 8.26 -11.36 -13.78
CA PRO A 76 8.26 -11.76 -15.18
C PRO A 76 8.10 -10.53 -16.09
N ALA A 77 8.59 -10.62 -17.32
CA ALA A 77 8.50 -9.53 -18.30
C ALA A 77 7.07 -9.00 -18.50
N GLY A 78 6.07 -9.86 -18.34
CA GLY A 78 4.67 -9.45 -18.24
C GLY A 78 3.75 -10.53 -17.70
N PHE A 79 2.59 -10.09 -17.25
CA PHE A 79 1.51 -10.91 -16.73
C PHE A 79 0.37 -11.00 -17.75
N ARG A 80 -0.13 -12.23 -17.95
CA ARG A 80 -1.41 -12.48 -18.62
C ARG A 80 -2.46 -12.72 -17.53
N LEU A 81 -3.34 -11.75 -17.36
CA LEU A 81 -4.33 -11.74 -16.28
C LEU A 81 -5.62 -12.47 -16.70
N ARG A 82 -6.45 -12.86 -15.72
CA ARG A 82 -7.68 -13.63 -15.94
C ARG A 82 -8.68 -12.89 -16.83
N GLY A 83 -8.78 -11.57 -16.66
CA GLY A 83 -9.56 -10.66 -17.49
C GLY A 83 -9.01 -10.46 -18.92
N ARG A 84 -8.04 -11.27 -19.35
CA ARG A 84 -7.33 -11.18 -20.64
C ARG A 84 -6.52 -9.88 -20.82
N HIS A 85 -6.24 -9.20 -19.72
CA HIS A 85 -5.34 -8.05 -19.71
C HIS A 85 -3.90 -8.52 -19.79
N VAL A 86 -3.09 -7.78 -20.54
CA VAL A 86 -1.63 -7.93 -20.55
C VAL A 86 -1.01 -6.70 -19.93
N VAL A 87 -0.17 -6.90 -18.92
CA VAL A 87 0.48 -5.86 -18.11
C VAL A 87 1.97 -6.23 -18.01
N SER A 88 2.87 -5.26 -18.20
CA SER A 88 4.31 -5.54 -18.03
C SER A 88 4.66 -5.73 -16.55
N GLY A 89 5.81 -6.35 -16.26
CA GLY A 89 6.31 -6.45 -14.88
C GLY A 89 6.47 -5.07 -14.22
N GLU A 90 7.06 -4.13 -14.95
CA GLU A 90 7.23 -2.73 -14.51
C GLU A 90 5.89 -2.05 -14.19
N GLU A 91 4.92 -2.12 -15.12
CA GLU A 91 3.59 -1.51 -14.92
C GLU A 91 2.88 -2.14 -13.71
N ALA A 92 2.95 -3.46 -13.56
CA ALA A 92 2.35 -4.17 -12.43
C ALA A 92 3.00 -3.78 -11.09
N ALA A 93 4.32 -3.59 -11.05
CA ALA A 93 5.04 -3.11 -9.87
C ALA A 93 4.58 -1.70 -9.47
N LEU A 94 4.54 -0.77 -10.43
CA LEU A 94 4.09 0.61 -10.20
C LEU A 94 2.63 0.67 -9.73
N ILE A 95 1.74 -0.11 -10.34
CA ILE A 95 0.35 -0.25 -9.89
C ILE A 95 0.32 -0.73 -8.44
N THR A 96 1.11 -1.73 -8.08
CA THR A 96 1.14 -2.31 -6.73
C THR A 96 1.66 -1.31 -5.69
N LEU A 97 2.76 -0.61 -5.98
CA LEU A 97 3.28 0.47 -5.13
C LEU A 97 2.23 1.56 -4.92
N ARG A 98 1.55 1.96 -6.01
CA ARG A 98 0.48 2.96 -5.93
C ARG A 98 -0.70 2.47 -5.09
N ARG A 99 -1.06 1.18 -5.17
CA ARG A 99 -2.09 0.55 -4.33
C ARG A 99 -1.71 0.58 -2.86
N PHE A 100 -0.46 0.31 -2.50
CA PHE A 100 -0.02 0.35 -1.10
C PHE A 100 -0.03 1.75 -0.50
N LYS A 101 0.17 2.79 -1.32
CA LYS A 101 0.12 4.19 -0.86
C LYS A 101 -1.27 4.81 -0.89
N SER A 102 -2.22 4.21 -1.60
CA SER A 102 -3.58 4.74 -1.74
C SER A 102 -4.53 4.10 -0.75
N ALA A 103 -5.25 4.91 0.02
CA ALA A 103 -6.43 4.48 0.78
C ALA A 103 -7.71 4.40 -0.10
N GLY A 104 -7.63 4.82 -1.37
CA GLY A 104 -8.76 4.87 -2.29
C GLY A 104 -9.10 3.54 -2.97
N SER A 105 -10.27 3.48 -3.60
CA SER A 105 -10.69 2.31 -4.39
C SER A 105 -9.84 2.14 -5.65
N ALA A 106 -9.87 0.96 -6.26
CA ALA A 106 -9.22 0.77 -7.57
C ALA A 106 -9.88 1.64 -8.66
N THR A 107 -11.17 1.96 -8.51
CA THR A 107 -11.92 2.93 -9.33
C THR A 107 -11.25 4.30 -9.36
N SER A 108 -10.82 4.83 -8.19
CA SER A 108 -10.19 6.16 -8.12
C SER A 108 -8.81 6.21 -8.77
N LEU A 109 -8.16 5.06 -8.92
CA LEU A 109 -6.84 4.95 -9.54
C LEU A 109 -6.89 4.70 -11.06
N ALA A 110 -8.07 4.40 -11.62
CA ALA A 110 -8.22 4.06 -13.04
C ALA A 110 -7.69 5.14 -13.99
N TRP A 111 -7.89 6.41 -13.61
CA TRP A 111 -7.37 7.54 -14.37
C TRP A 111 -5.85 7.59 -14.32
N GLU A 112 -5.26 7.54 -13.14
CA GLU A 112 -3.80 7.61 -12.97
C GLU A 112 -3.10 6.40 -13.62
N CYS A 113 -3.65 5.20 -13.45
CA CYS A 113 -3.04 3.96 -13.92
C CYS A 113 -3.24 3.70 -15.42
N GLY A 114 -4.19 4.37 -16.07
CA GLY A 114 -4.58 4.08 -17.45
C GLY A 114 -5.15 2.68 -17.64
N ARG A 115 -5.73 2.10 -16.58
CA ARG A 115 -6.26 0.72 -16.56
C ARG A 115 -7.65 0.67 -15.94
N SER A 116 -8.43 -0.34 -16.34
CA SER A 116 -9.71 -0.63 -15.68
C SER A 116 -9.50 -1.09 -14.25
N GLU A 117 -10.54 -0.96 -13.43
CA GLU A 117 -10.52 -1.42 -12.04
C GLU A 117 -10.14 -2.91 -11.89
N SER A 118 -10.65 -3.74 -12.81
CA SER A 118 -10.32 -5.17 -12.88
C SER A 118 -8.85 -5.41 -13.19
N ALA A 119 -8.27 -4.70 -14.18
CA ALA A 119 -6.86 -4.85 -14.51
C ALA A 119 -5.95 -4.41 -13.36
N ILE A 120 -6.30 -3.32 -12.65
CA ILE A 120 -5.56 -2.85 -11.48
C ILE A 120 -5.57 -3.90 -10.37
N SER A 121 -6.74 -4.46 -10.06
CA SER A 121 -6.89 -5.47 -9.00
C SER A 121 -6.14 -6.75 -9.35
N GLU A 122 -6.28 -7.22 -10.59
CA GLU A 122 -5.62 -8.44 -11.06
C GLU A 122 -4.09 -8.28 -11.15
N ALA A 123 -3.58 -7.13 -11.59
CA ALA A 123 -2.15 -6.85 -11.64
C ALA A 123 -1.55 -6.81 -10.23
N HIS A 124 -2.22 -6.13 -9.30
CA HIS A 124 -1.80 -6.09 -7.90
C HIS A 124 -1.76 -7.48 -7.27
N ALA A 125 -2.82 -8.27 -7.46
CA ALA A 125 -2.88 -9.64 -6.96
C ALA A 125 -1.75 -10.51 -7.54
N ALA A 126 -1.49 -10.41 -8.85
CA ALA A 126 -0.42 -11.17 -9.50
C ALA A 126 0.97 -10.86 -8.92
N VAL A 127 1.26 -9.58 -8.62
CA VAL A 127 2.52 -9.18 -7.96
C VAL A 127 2.59 -9.70 -6.54
N VAL A 128 1.50 -9.61 -5.76
CA VAL A 128 1.45 -10.14 -4.39
C VAL A 128 1.66 -11.66 -4.39
N ASP A 129 0.97 -12.39 -5.27
CA ASP A 129 1.12 -13.84 -5.41
C ASP A 129 2.56 -14.22 -5.80
N HIS A 130 3.17 -13.46 -6.72
CA HIS A 130 4.58 -13.64 -7.08
C HIS A 130 5.50 -13.43 -5.87
N ILE A 131 5.30 -12.35 -5.10
CA ILE A 131 6.12 -12.06 -3.92
C ILE A 131 6.01 -13.19 -2.89
N HIS A 132 4.79 -13.65 -2.60
CA HIS A 132 4.57 -14.74 -1.66
C HIS A 132 5.16 -16.08 -2.14
N THR A 133 5.25 -16.28 -3.45
CA THR A 133 5.83 -17.50 -4.03
C THR A 133 7.34 -17.45 -4.10
N ALA A 134 7.91 -16.39 -4.67
CA ALA A 134 9.35 -16.24 -4.91
C ALA A 134 10.12 -15.89 -3.62
N PHE A 135 9.51 -15.09 -2.75
CA PHE A 135 10.15 -14.57 -1.52
C PHE A 135 9.43 -15.06 -0.26
N SER A 136 8.90 -16.29 -0.27
CA SER A 136 8.16 -16.86 0.87
C SER A 136 8.92 -16.74 2.21
N HIS A 137 10.26 -16.85 2.15
CA HIS A 137 11.16 -16.76 3.30
C HIS A 137 11.21 -15.36 3.95
N LEU A 138 10.80 -14.30 3.23
CA LEU A 138 10.72 -12.94 3.76
C LEU A 138 9.35 -12.63 4.40
N VAL A 139 8.32 -13.43 4.11
CA VAL A 139 6.93 -13.19 4.51
C VAL A 139 6.39 -14.24 5.50
N ASP A 140 7.27 -15.05 6.09
CA ASP A 140 6.92 -16.02 7.13
C ASP A 140 7.89 -15.96 8.31
N SER A 141 7.85 -16.97 9.19
CA SER A 141 8.69 -17.02 10.39
C SER A 141 10.20 -16.98 10.12
N ARG A 142 10.65 -17.21 8.88
CA ARG A 142 12.06 -17.11 8.45
C ARG A 142 12.49 -15.68 8.11
N SER A 143 11.55 -14.74 8.11
CA SER A 143 11.81 -13.33 7.77
C SER A 143 12.93 -12.76 8.64
N PHE A 144 12.94 -13.03 9.95
CA PHE A 144 13.97 -12.54 10.86
C PHE A 144 15.37 -13.04 10.49
N SER A 145 15.53 -14.35 10.25
CA SER A 145 16.84 -14.94 9.94
C SER A 145 17.36 -14.54 8.55
N SER A 146 16.47 -14.13 7.64
CA SER A 146 16.84 -13.61 6.32
C SER A 146 17.64 -12.30 6.41
N PHE A 147 17.52 -11.55 7.51
CA PHE A 147 18.31 -10.34 7.78
C PHE A 147 19.64 -10.62 8.50
N ALA A 148 19.95 -11.87 8.85
CA ALA A 148 21.18 -12.21 9.59
C ALA A 148 22.48 -11.66 8.96
N PRO A 149 22.66 -11.63 7.62
CA PRO A 149 23.83 -11.02 7.01
C PRO A 149 23.99 -9.52 7.29
N LEU A 150 22.91 -8.82 7.65
CA LEU A 150 22.90 -7.39 7.96
C LEU A 150 23.07 -7.08 9.46
N PHE A 151 22.97 -8.08 10.34
CA PHE A 151 23.05 -7.88 11.79
C PHE A 151 24.34 -7.19 12.26
N PRO A 152 25.54 -7.50 11.73
CA PRO A 152 26.75 -6.77 12.13
C PRO A 152 26.66 -5.27 11.79
N ARG A 153 26.03 -4.92 10.65
CA ARG A 153 25.81 -3.53 10.25
C ARG A 153 24.77 -2.85 11.14
N PHE A 154 23.71 -3.58 11.53
CA PHE A 154 22.70 -3.05 12.44
C PHE A 154 23.28 -2.75 13.82
N ALA A 155 24.07 -3.67 14.37
CA ALA A 155 24.75 -3.47 15.64
C ALA A 155 25.74 -2.29 15.61
N ALA A 156 26.53 -2.18 14.54
CA ALA A 156 27.44 -1.06 14.36
C ALA A 156 26.68 0.29 14.29
N ALA A 157 25.51 0.33 13.65
CA ALA A 157 24.69 1.54 13.59
C ALA A 157 24.21 1.99 14.98
N PHE A 158 23.78 1.07 15.84
CA PHE A 158 23.37 1.42 17.20
C PHE A 158 24.53 1.89 18.08
N VAL A 159 25.70 1.24 17.96
CA VAL A 159 26.91 1.67 18.68
C VAL A 159 27.32 3.07 18.24
N ALA A 160 27.23 3.39 16.93
CA ALA A 160 27.52 4.72 16.41
C ALA A 160 26.58 5.80 16.97
N GLU A 161 25.32 5.44 17.25
CA GLU A 161 24.32 6.30 17.92
C GLU A 161 24.47 6.31 19.46
N GLY A 162 25.51 5.68 20.01
CA GLY A 162 25.82 5.71 21.44
C GLY A 162 25.09 4.67 22.29
N VAL A 163 24.45 3.67 21.69
CA VAL A 163 23.81 2.58 22.44
C VAL A 163 24.89 1.60 22.95
N PRO A 164 25.03 1.37 24.27
CA PRO A 164 26.12 0.58 24.85
C PRO A 164 25.91 -0.94 24.75
N VAL A 165 25.14 -1.40 23.75
CA VAL A 165 24.81 -2.82 23.55
C VAL A 165 25.40 -3.27 22.21
N PRO A 166 26.58 -3.91 22.21
CA PRO A 166 27.38 -4.13 20.99
C PRO A 166 26.78 -5.15 20.01
N ASN A 167 25.76 -5.90 20.43
CA ASN A 167 25.09 -6.93 19.65
C ASN A 167 23.59 -6.63 19.44
N LEU A 168 23.16 -5.40 19.70
CA LEU A 168 21.77 -4.99 19.47
C LEU A 168 21.49 -4.98 17.96
N VAL A 169 20.44 -5.65 17.51
CA VAL A 169 20.07 -5.68 16.07
C VAL A 169 18.77 -4.96 15.76
N GLY A 170 17.94 -4.68 16.77
CA GLY A 170 16.68 -3.97 16.62
C GLY A 170 15.96 -3.78 17.96
N PHE A 171 14.90 -2.97 17.95
CA PHE A 171 14.05 -2.73 19.13
C PHE A 171 12.70 -3.43 18.98
N VAL A 172 12.10 -3.81 20.10
CA VAL A 172 10.72 -4.31 20.09
C VAL A 172 9.77 -3.13 19.87
N ASP A 173 8.92 -3.23 18.86
CA ASP A 173 7.83 -2.28 18.62
C ASP A 173 6.48 -3.02 18.54
N GLY A 174 5.44 -2.32 19.01
CA GLY A 174 4.08 -2.82 19.02
C GLY A 174 3.18 -1.89 18.22
N LYS A 175 2.44 -2.44 17.25
CA LYS A 175 1.49 -1.66 16.45
C LYS A 175 0.08 -2.20 16.61
N LEU A 176 -0.87 -1.29 16.80
CA LEU A 176 -2.31 -1.58 16.76
C LEU A 176 -2.86 -1.12 15.41
N TRP A 177 -3.36 -2.07 14.62
CA TRP A 177 -4.05 -1.78 13.37
C TRP A 177 -5.54 -1.73 13.67
N GLU A 178 -6.07 -0.51 13.80
CA GLU A 178 -7.49 -0.33 14.10
C GLU A 178 -8.36 -0.96 13.02
N THR A 179 -9.42 -1.62 13.46
CA THR A 179 -10.42 -2.22 12.59
C THR A 179 -11.80 -1.75 12.99
N ALA A 180 -12.75 -1.87 12.08
CA ALA A 180 -14.17 -1.82 12.45
C ALA A 180 -14.46 -2.87 13.54
N ARG A 181 -15.50 -2.62 14.34
CA ARG A 181 -15.94 -3.56 15.38
C ARG A 181 -16.29 -4.91 14.74
N PRO A 182 -15.55 -5.99 15.05
CA PRO A 182 -15.80 -7.28 14.43
C PRO A 182 -17.12 -7.87 14.94
N VAL A 183 -17.79 -8.69 14.13
CA VAL A 183 -19.06 -9.34 14.56
C VAL A 183 -18.78 -10.46 15.56
N ARG A 184 -17.67 -11.18 15.39
CA ARG A 184 -17.25 -12.31 16.23
C ARG A 184 -15.94 -11.98 16.92
N GLY A 185 -15.75 -12.51 18.13
CA GLY A 185 -14.47 -12.38 18.84
C GLY A 185 -14.11 -10.96 19.26
N GLN A 186 -15.09 -10.07 19.44
CA GLN A 186 -14.85 -8.65 19.79
C GLN A 186 -13.88 -8.45 20.93
N GLN A 187 -13.99 -9.27 21.97
CA GLN A 187 -13.10 -9.21 23.14
C GLN A 187 -11.63 -9.43 22.78
N MET A 188 -11.33 -10.30 21.80
CA MET A 188 -9.96 -10.57 21.36
C MET A 188 -9.34 -9.35 20.65
N TYR A 189 -10.14 -8.67 19.83
CA TYR A 189 -9.67 -7.49 19.08
C TYR A 189 -9.77 -6.19 19.89
N TYR A 190 -10.44 -6.18 21.04
CA TYR A 190 -10.63 -4.94 21.81
C TYR A 190 -9.38 -4.59 22.63
N SER A 191 -8.85 -3.39 22.40
CA SER A 191 -7.78 -2.81 23.22
C SER A 191 -8.38 -1.91 24.28
N GLY A 192 -8.40 -2.36 25.54
CA GLY A 192 -8.86 -1.53 26.66
C GLY A 192 -8.05 -0.24 26.81
N HIS A 193 -6.73 -0.31 26.59
CA HIS A 193 -5.84 0.84 26.68
C HIS A 193 -6.11 1.90 25.59
N LYS A 194 -6.37 1.46 24.34
CA LYS A 194 -6.65 2.38 23.21
C LYS A 194 -8.16 2.66 23.00
N ARG A 195 -9.03 1.92 23.69
CA ARG A 195 -10.50 1.98 23.63
C ARG A 195 -11.06 1.79 22.20
N CYS A 196 -10.37 0.99 21.38
CA CYS A 196 -10.76 0.67 20.01
C CYS A 196 -10.58 -0.83 19.73
N HIS A 197 -11.19 -1.30 18.64
CA HIS A 197 -10.93 -2.64 18.12
C HIS A 197 -9.77 -2.58 17.13
N GLY A 198 -8.90 -3.59 17.15
CA GLY A 198 -7.83 -3.68 16.18
C GLY A 198 -6.97 -4.92 16.37
N VAL A 199 -6.11 -5.15 15.39
CA VAL A 199 -5.12 -6.22 15.42
C VAL A 199 -3.87 -5.70 16.10
N LYS A 200 -3.47 -6.31 17.21
CA LYS A 200 -2.20 -6.02 17.88
C LYS A 200 -1.12 -6.92 17.29
N ILE A 201 -0.05 -6.30 16.84
CA ILE A 201 1.17 -6.98 16.44
C ILE A 201 2.33 -6.48 17.28
N GLN A 202 3.25 -7.38 17.61
CA GLN A 202 4.52 -7.03 18.22
C GLN A 202 5.63 -7.67 17.40
N GLY A 203 6.66 -6.88 17.09
CA GLY A 203 7.78 -7.33 16.28
C GLY A 203 9.07 -6.60 16.65
N LEU A 204 10.15 -6.97 15.98
CA LEU A 204 11.43 -6.27 16.06
C LEU A 204 11.52 -5.27 14.91
N VAL A 205 11.96 -4.04 15.17
CA VAL A 205 12.23 -3.04 14.13
C VAL A 205 13.73 -2.88 14.02
N PHE A 206 14.26 -3.11 12.82
CA PHE A 206 15.68 -2.94 12.50
C PHE A 206 16.02 -1.47 12.21
N PRO A 207 17.32 -1.06 12.27
CA PRO A 207 17.76 0.29 11.96
C PRO A 207 17.37 0.83 10.58
N ASN A 208 17.13 -0.05 9.61
CA ASN A 208 16.65 0.32 8.28
C ASN A 208 15.14 0.59 8.23
N GLY A 209 14.45 0.57 9.37
CA GLY A 209 13.01 0.79 9.49
C GLY A 209 12.15 -0.40 9.07
N ILE A 210 12.76 -1.54 8.71
CA ILE A 210 12.03 -2.74 8.33
C ILE A 210 11.72 -3.56 9.59
N GLN A 211 10.48 -4.02 9.66
CA GLN A 211 10.03 -5.01 10.62
C GLN A 211 9.94 -6.37 9.89
N PRO A 212 10.72 -7.39 10.28
CA PRO A 212 10.52 -8.74 9.78
C PRO A 212 9.17 -9.26 10.29
N TRP A 213 8.72 -10.39 9.73
CA TRP A 213 7.43 -10.99 10.07
C TRP A 213 7.15 -10.97 11.58
N PRO A 214 6.14 -10.22 12.05
CA PRO A 214 5.84 -10.11 13.47
C PRO A 214 5.24 -11.39 14.02
N PHE A 215 5.32 -11.54 15.34
CA PHE A 215 4.50 -12.51 16.05
C PHE A 215 3.09 -11.93 16.24
N GLY A 216 2.05 -12.63 15.76
CA GLY A 216 0.65 -12.24 15.93
C GLY A 216 -0.24 -12.55 14.71
N PRO A 217 -1.58 -12.37 14.81
CA PRO A 217 -2.31 -11.54 15.77
C PRO A 217 -2.46 -12.19 17.15
N VAL A 218 -2.43 -11.36 18.20
CA VAL A 218 -2.80 -11.74 19.59
C VAL A 218 -4.03 -10.96 20.02
#